data_AF-A0A842Y1P0-F1
#
_entry.id   AF-A0A842Y1P0-F1
#
_cell.length_a   1.000
_cell.length_b   1.000
_cell.length_c   1.000
_cell.angle_alpha   90.00
_cell.angle_beta   90.00
_cell.angle_gamma   90.00
#
_symmetry.space_group_name_H-M   'P 1'
#
loop_
_entity.id
_entity.type
_entity.pdbx_description
1 polymer ?
#
loop_
_entity_poly.entity_id
_entity_poly.type
_entity_poly.pdbx_seq_one_letter_code
_entity_poly.pdbx_strand_id
1 'polypeptide(L)' 'MDKTQKLGKTIRMDIVHWEIINGLTPFYGSTEAEVVRNIVLVWLNENIGNDTIKKLQDMKVIKLDEIKVN' A
#
# COMPACT_ATOMS: atom_id res chain seq x y z
N MET A 1 -6.00 8.93 27.40
CA MET A 1 -6.68 8.56 26.15
C MET A 1 -5.66 8.49 25.04
N ASP A 2 -5.31 7.28 24.61
CA ASP A 2 -4.30 7.02 23.58
C ASP A 2 -4.73 7.59 22.21
N LYS A 3 -3.84 8.37 21.59
CA LYS A 3 -4.06 9.08 20.31
C LYS A 3 -3.60 8.26 19.10
N THR A 4 -4.05 7.02 18.95
CA THR A 4 -3.62 6.20 17.79
C THR A 4 -4.68 5.26 17.23
N GLN A 5 -5.97 5.57 17.40
CA GLN A 5 -6.98 4.91 16.58
C GLN A 5 -6.87 5.49 15.16
N LYS A 6 -6.10 4.83 14.29
CA LYS A 6 -6.03 5.16 12.86
C LYS A 6 -7.45 5.08 12.30
N LEU A 7 -8.07 6.22 12.03
CA LEU A 7 -9.36 6.29 11.35
C LEU A 7 -9.21 5.62 9.98
N GLY A 8 -9.76 4.40 9.85
CA GLY A 8 -9.79 3.70 8.58
C GLY A 8 -10.63 4.51 7.59
N LYS A 9 -10.00 5.00 6.51
CA LYS A 9 -10.73 5.52 5.36
C LYS A 9 -11.08 4.35 4.46
N THR A 10 -12.34 4.26 4.06
CA THR A 10 -12.84 3.20 3.18
C THR A 10 -12.85 3.67 1.73
N ILE A 11 -12.56 2.75 0.82
CA ILE A 11 -12.63 2.96 -0.62
C ILE A 11 -13.62 1.92 -1.15
N ARG A 12 -14.54 2.33 -2.02
CA ARG A 12 -15.43 1.39 -2.72
C ARG A 12 -14.84 1.08 -4.08
N MET A 13 -14.73 -0.21 -4.38
CA MET A 13 -14.35 -0.72 -5.69
C MET A 13 -15.44 -1.69 -6.16
N ASP A 14 -15.59 -1.84 -7.47
CA ASP A 14 -16.50 -2.84 -8.03
C ASP A 14 -15.93 -4.26 -7.90
N ILE A 15 -16.73 -5.25 -8.26
CA ILE A 15 -16.38 -6.65 -8.12
C ILE A 15 -15.17 -7.06 -8.98
N VAL A 16 -15.02 -6.48 -10.18
CA VAL A 16 -13.94 -6.80 -11.10
C VAL A 16 -12.60 -6.35 -10.51
N HIS A 17 -12.57 -5.17 -9.88
CA HIS A 17 -11.38 -4.70 -9.18
C HIS A 17 -11.00 -5.61 -8.01
N TRP A 18 -11.98 -6.08 -7.22
CA TRP A 18 -11.72 -7.02 -6.13
C TRP A 18 -11.24 -8.39 -6.60
N GLU A 19 -11.75 -8.89 -7.73
CA GLU A 19 -11.26 -10.13 -8.34
C GLU A 19 -9.80 -10.01 -8.78
N ILE A 20 -9.43 -8.87 -9.38
CA ILE A 20 -8.03 -8.59 -9.74
C ILE A 20 -7.15 -8.54 -8.49
N ILE A 21 -7.55 -7.78 -7.45
CA ILE A 21 -6.80 -7.69 -6.19
C ILE A 21 -6.62 -9.08 -5.56
N ASN A 22 -7.67 -9.91 -5.55
CA ASN A 22 -7.58 -11.27 -5.04
C ASN A 22 -6.60 -12.14 -5.83
N GLY A 23 -6.60 -12.04 -7.16
CA GLY A 23 -5.65 -12.74 -8.02
C GLY A 23 -4.19 -12.32 -7.81
N LEU A 24 -3.97 -11.11 -7.27
CA LEU A 24 -2.64 -10.56 -7.00
C LEU A 24 -2.10 -10.93 -5.60
N THR A 25 -2.94 -11.50 -4.73
CA THR A 25 -2.54 -11.92 -3.37
C THR A 25 -1.24 -12.73 -3.36
N PRO A 26 -1.05 -13.79 -4.16
CA PRO A 26 0.16 -14.63 -4.09
C PRO A 26 1.48 -13.87 -4.32
N PHE A 27 1.44 -12.69 -4.93
CA PHE A 27 2.62 -11.90 -5.29
C PHE A 27 2.82 -10.68 -4.38
N TYR A 28 1.73 -10.08 -3.90
CA TYR A 28 1.76 -8.75 -3.28
C TYR A 28 1.27 -8.71 -1.84
N GLY A 29 0.82 -9.81 -1.22
CA GLY A 29 0.46 -9.79 0.20
C GLY A 29 -0.27 -11.04 0.71
N SER A 30 -0.66 -11.04 1.98
CA SER A 30 -1.49 -12.10 2.56
C SER A 30 -2.96 -11.71 2.69
N THR A 31 -3.29 -10.43 2.47
CA THR A 31 -4.66 -9.89 2.49
C THR A 31 -4.87 -8.89 1.37
N GLU A 32 -6.12 -8.69 0.93
CA GLU A 32 -6.46 -7.68 -0.10
C GLU A 32 -5.98 -6.28 0.28
N ALA A 33 -6.06 -5.92 1.57
CA ALA A 33 -5.59 -4.62 2.06
C ALA A 33 -4.07 -4.45 1.94
N GLU A 34 -3.30 -5.52 2.19
CA GLU A 34 -1.85 -5.51 1.97
C GLU A 34 -1.50 -5.42 0.49
N VAL A 35 -2.23 -6.14 -0.36
CA VAL A 35 -2.07 -6.08 -1.81
C VAL A 35 -2.29 -4.66 -2.32
N VAL A 36 -3.42 -4.03 -1.95
CA VAL A 36 -3.73 -2.64 -2.32
C VAL A 36 -2.64 -1.70 -1.83
N ARG A 37 -2.21 -1.83 -0.58
CA ARG A 37 -1.12 -1.01 -0.02
C ARG A 37 0.16 -1.14 -0.84
N ASN A 38 0.56 -2.36 -1.18
CA ASN A 38 1.81 -2.64 -1.87
C ASN A 38 1.78 -2.19 -3.33
N ILE A 39 0.65 -2.35 -4.03
CA ILE A 39 0.45 -1.81 -5.39
C ILE A 39 0.57 -0.29 -5.39
N VAL A 40 -0.09 0.40 -4.45
CA VAL A 40 -0.01 1.87 -4.34
C VAL A 40 1.43 2.30 -4.10
N LEU A 41 2.17 1.60 -3.24
CA LEU A 41 3.59 1.88 -2.97
C LEU A 41 4.47 1.71 -4.20
N VAL A 42 4.30 0.62 -4.96
CA VAL A 42 5.04 0.38 -6.21
C VAL A 42 4.73 1.47 -7.22
N TRP A 43 3.45 1.80 -7.43
CA TRP A 43 3.06 2.86 -8.36
C TRP A 43 3.65 4.21 -7.96
N LEU A 44 3.63 4.55 -6.67
CA LEU A 44 4.24 5.79 -6.17
C LEU A 44 5.76 5.84 -6.43
N ASN A 45 6.44 4.70 -6.29
CA ASN A 45 7.88 4.58 -6.56
C ASN A 45 8.20 4.83 -8.03
N GLU A 46 7.42 4.22 -8.92
CA GLU A 46 7.64 4.26 -10.36
C GLU A 46 7.22 5.59 -10.99
N ASN A 47 6.20 6.27 -10.42
CA ASN A 47 5.54 7.39 -11.10
C ASN A 47 5.79 8.76 -10.45
N ILE A 48 6.01 8.85 -9.13
CA ILE A 48 6.19 10.15 -8.46
C ILE A 48 7.64 10.39 -8.01
N GLY A 49 8.54 9.43 -8.27
CA GLY A 49 9.95 9.54 -7.94
C GLY A 49 10.25 9.48 -6.43
N ASN A 50 11.53 9.28 -6.12
CA ASN A 50 12.02 8.93 -4.78
C ASN A 50 11.64 9.96 -3.69
N ASP A 51 11.51 11.23 -4.03
CA ASP A 51 11.21 12.32 -3.10
C ASP A 51 9.81 12.22 -2.47
N THR A 52 8.82 11.69 -3.21
CA THR A 52 7.46 11.51 -2.69
C THR A 52 7.38 10.33 -1.73
N ILE A 53 8.10 9.24 -2.02
CA ILE A 53 8.23 8.11 -1.09
C ILE A 53 8.93 8.53 0.19
N LYS A 54 10.00 9.32 0.09
CA LYS A 54 10.71 9.86 1.24
C LYS A 54 9.78 10.72 2.11
N LYS A 55 8.96 11.58 1.50
CA LYS A 55 7.92 12.34 2.22
C LYS A 55 6.88 11.43 2.90
N LEU A 56 6.46 10.33 2.27
CA LEU A 56 5.50 9.39 2.87
C LEU A 56 6.11 8.58 4.03
N GLN A 57 7.41 8.26 3.96
CA GLN A 57 8.19 7.69 5.06
C GLN A 57 8.32 8.70 6.21
N ASP A 58 8.65 9.96 5.91
CA ASP A 58 8.75 11.05 6.89
C ASP A 58 7.42 11.31 7.60
N MET A 59 6.30 11.20 6.87
CA MET A 59 4.95 11.27 7.43
C MET A 59 4.54 10.02 8.21
N LYS A 60 5.40 8.99 8.30
CA LYS A 60 5.14 7.68 8.95
C LYS A 60 3.88 6.97 8.44
N VAL A 61 3.47 7.28 7.21
CA VAL A 61 2.29 6.67 6.58
C VAL A 61 2.63 5.27 6.07
N ILE A 62 3.90 5.04 5.72
CA ILE A 62 4.40 3.79 5.15
C ILE A 62 5.64 3.34 5.92
N LYS A 63 5.72 2.04 6.23
CA LYS A 63 6.97 1.34 6.55
C LYS A 63 7.28 0.43 5.37
N LEU A 64 8.29 0.79 4.59
CA LEU A 64 8.90 -0.12 3.63
C LEU A 64 10.00 -0.82 4.41
N ASP A 65 9.70 -2.00 4.95
CA ASP A 65 10.77 -2.90 5.37
C ASP A 65 11.51 -3.31 4.10
N GLU A 66 12.83 -3.19 4.12
CA GLU A 66 13.72 -3.32 2.95
C GLU A 66 13.31 -4.48 2.02
N ILE A 67 12.56 -4.17 0.96
CA ILE A 67 12.35 -5.12 -0.12
C ILE A 67 13.69 -5.16 -0.87
N LYS A 68 14.56 -6.09 -0.47
CA LYS A 68 15.72 -6.47 -1.26
C LYS A 68 15.20 -7.18 -2.51
N VAL A 69 14.98 -6.39 -3.56
CA VAL A 69 14.86 -6.90 -4.91
C VAL A 69 16.28 -7.27 -5.35
N ASN A 70 16.56 -8.56 -5.43
CA ASN A 70 17.77 -9.09 -6.06
C ASN A 70 17.76 -8.78 -7.56
#